data_AF-A0A832K4B7-F1
#
_entry.id   AF-A0A832K4B7-F1
#
_cell.length_a   1.000
_cell.length_b   1.000
_cell.length_c   1.000
_cell.angle_alpha   90.00
_cell.angle_beta   90.00
_cell.angle_gamma   90.00
#
_symmetry.space_group_name_H-M   'P 1'
#
loop_
_entity.id
_entity.type
_entity.pdbx_description
1 polymer ?
#
loop_
_entity_poly.entity_id
_entity_poly.type
_entity_poly.pdbx_seq_one_letter_code
_entity_poly.pdbx_strand_id
1 'polypeptide(L)'
;MTHPEQQYLDLINRLLKHGDHRADRTGVGTRALFGEQMRFDLADGFPVFTTKRVYWKTAFKEMLWMLRGETNIRPLLEQNVHIWS
;
A
#
# COMPACT_ATOMS: atom_id res chain seq x y z
N MET A 1 16.60 -18.11 6.14
CA MET A 1 16.39 -16.85 5.41
C MET A 1 15.30 -16.07 6.12
N THR A 2 15.46 -14.76 6.28
CA THR A 2 14.44 -13.91 6.92
C THR A 2 13.24 -13.76 5.97
N HIS A 3 12.02 -13.85 6.49
CA HIS A 3 10.81 -13.73 5.67
C HIS A 3 10.73 -12.36 4.97
N PRO A 4 10.38 -12.26 3.67
CA PRO A 4 10.42 -11.00 2.92
C PRO A 4 9.58 -9.86 3.53
N GLU A 5 8.46 -10.19 4.18
CA GLU A 5 7.59 -9.24 4.89
C GLU A 5 8.31 -8.48 6.03
N GLN A 6 9.41 -9.03 6.56
CA GLN A 6 10.19 -8.36 7.60
C GLN A 6 10.71 -7.00 7.13
N GLN A 7 10.97 -6.81 5.84
CA GLN A 7 11.37 -5.51 5.28
C GLN A 7 10.34 -4.41 5.55
N TYR A 8 9.05 -4.74 5.42
CA TYR A 8 7.96 -3.80 5.72
C TYR A 8 7.87 -3.53 7.21
N LEU A 9 7.93 -4.57 8.05
CA LEU A 9 7.84 -4.42 9.51
C LEU A 9 9.01 -3.61 10.08
N ASP A 10 10.23 -3.83 9.58
CA ASP A 10 11.42 -3.08 9.97
C ASP A 10 11.34 -1.62 9.53
N LEU A 11 10.83 -1.35 8.33
CA LEU A 11 10.57 0.00 7.84
C LEU A 11 9.58 0.74 8.75
N ILE A 12 8.46 0.11 9.12
CA ILE A 12 7.48 0.71 10.04
C ILE A 12 8.10 0.95 11.42
N ASN A 13 8.87 -0.01 11.96
CA ASN A 13 9.55 0.16 13.24
C ASN A 13 10.53 1.35 13.22
N ARG A 14 11.30 1.50 12.14
CA ARG A 14 12.23 2.64 11.97
C ARG A 14 11.47 3.96 11.83
N LEU A 15 10.35 3.99 11.11
CA LEU A 15 9.48 5.15 10.99
C LEU A 15 8.94 5.61 12.35
N LEU A 16 8.52 4.68 13.19
CA LEU A 16 8.00 4.98 14.53
C LEU A 16 9.10 5.52 15.46
N LYS A 17 10.34 5.00 15.36
CA LYS A 17 11.45 5.41 16.22
C LYS A 17 12.15 6.69 15.78
N HIS A 18 12.31 6.89 14.46
CA HIS A 18 13.20 7.90 13.90
C HIS A 18 12.52 8.81 12.87
N GLY A 19 11.24 8.60 12.54
CA GLY A 19 10.54 9.42 11.56
C GLY A 19 10.25 10.83 12.05
N ASP A 20 10.49 11.82 11.19
CA ASP A 20 10.19 13.22 11.45
C ASP A 20 8.68 13.45 11.45
N HIS A 21 8.18 14.24 12.40
CA HIS A 21 6.79 14.69 12.35
C HIS A 21 6.62 15.78 11.29
N ARG A 22 5.63 15.62 10.42
CA ARG A 22 5.30 16.58 9.36
C ARG A 22 3.80 16.83 9.32
N ALA A 23 3.43 18.11 9.24
CA ALA A 23 2.06 18.49 8.92
C ALA A 23 1.75 18.11 7.47
N ASP A 24 0.50 17.72 7.20
CA ASP A 24 0.02 17.33 5.88
C ASP A 24 -1.29 18.06 5.54
N ARG A 25 -1.75 17.93 4.29
CA ARG A 25 -2.97 18.60 3.80
C ARG A 25 -4.26 18.14 4.50
N THR A 26 -4.24 17.01 5.19
CA THR A 26 -5.41 16.47 5.90
C THR A 26 -5.56 17.05 7.30
N GLY A 27 -4.50 17.66 7.84
CA GLY A 27 -4.47 18.19 9.20
C GLY A 27 -4.20 17.13 10.28
N VAL A 28 -4.09 15.85 9.92
CA VAL A 28 -3.78 14.75 10.85
C VAL A 28 -2.28 14.72 11.17
N GLY A 29 -1.44 15.08 10.19
CA GLY A 29 0.01 14.95 10.28
C GLY A 29 0.49 13.52 10.08
N THR A 30 1.79 13.38 9.82
CA THR A 30 2.45 12.10 9.52
C THR A 30 3.82 12.03 10.18
N ARG A 31 4.32 10.80 10.34
CA ARG A 31 5.76 10.55 10.50
C ARG A 31 6.33 10.18 9.14
N ALA A 32 7.51 10.70 8.82
CA ALA A 32 8.12 10.49 7.50
C ALA A 32 9.59 10.10 7.61
N LEU A 33 10.00 9.20 6.71
CA LEU A 33 11.40 8.91 6.36
C LEU A 33 11.57 9.16 4.86
N PHE A 34 12.79 9.40 4.40
CA PHE A 34 13.08 9.71 3.00
C PHE A 34 14.00 8.66 2.36
N GLY A 35 13.65 8.20 1.16
CA GLY A 35 14.52 7.35 0.34
C GLY A 35 14.51 5.86 0.72
N GLU A 36 13.34 5.31 1.06
CA GLU A 36 13.21 3.92 1.52
C GLU A 36 12.94 2.93 0.39
N GLN A 37 13.50 1.72 0.51
CA GLN A 37 13.37 0.68 -0.50
C GLN A 37 12.99 -0.66 0.13
N MET A 38 12.12 -1.40 -0.55
CA MET A 38 11.84 -2.82 -0.31
C MET A 38 12.03 -3.61 -1.61
N ARG A 39 12.38 -4.89 -1.50
CA ARG A 39 12.58 -5.79 -2.65
C ARG A 39 11.85 -7.11 -2.39
N PHE A 40 11.07 -7.56 -3.37
CA PHE A 40 10.33 -8.82 -3.30
C PHE A 40 10.68 -9.66 -4.52
N ASP A 41 11.07 -10.91 -4.30
CA ASP A 41 11.27 -11.86 -5.38
C ASP A 41 9.90 -12.45 -5.78
N LEU A 42 9.49 -12.19 -7.02
CA LEU A 42 8.21 -12.67 -7.55
C LEU A 42 8.27 -14.12 -8.04
N ALA A 43 9.47 -14.70 -8.20
CA ALA A 43 9.63 -16.11 -8.50
C ALA A 43 9.33 -16.99 -7.27
N ASP A 44 9.55 -16.45 -6.07
CA ASP A 44 9.32 -17.13 -4.79
C ASP A 44 7.85 -17.00 -4.29
N GLY A 45 7.07 -16.10 -4.91
CA GLY A 45 5.65 -15.96 -4.61
C GLY A 45 5.12 -14.53 -4.78
N PHE A 46 3.88 -14.32 -4.34
CA PHE A 46 3.23 -13.01 -4.40
C PHE A 46 3.27 -12.30 -3.03
N PRO A 47 3.83 -11.07 -2.94
CA PRO A 47 4.10 -10.41 -1.66
C PRO A 47 2.84 -9.76 -1.07
N VAL A 48 1.86 -10.56 -0.66
CA VAL A 48 0.71 -10.10 0.12
C VAL A 48 1.04 -10.20 1.61
N PHE A 49 0.83 -9.11 2.34
CA PHE A 49 1.05 -9.08 3.78
C PHE A 49 0.21 -10.12 4.51
N THR A 50 0.85 -10.81 5.44
CA THR A 50 0.25 -11.87 6.27
C THR A 50 -0.10 -11.36 7.66
N THR A 51 0.61 -10.33 8.18
CA THR A 51 0.36 -9.78 9.52
C THR A 51 -0.95 -8.98 9.62
N LYS A 52 -1.56 -8.66 8.49
CA LYS A 52 -2.88 -8.04 8.39
C LYS A 52 -3.59 -8.60 7.16
N ARG A 53 -4.86 -8.96 7.30
CA ARG A 53 -5.69 -9.36 6.15
C ARG A 53 -5.77 -8.22 5.12
N VAL A 54 -5.34 -8.50 3.89
CA VAL A 54 -5.41 -7.56 2.76
C VAL A 54 -6.51 -7.98 1.79
N TYR A 55 -7.41 -7.04 1.46
CA TYR A 55 -8.46 -7.25 0.46
C TYR A 55 -7.94 -6.99 -0.96
N TRP A 56 -7.03 -7.86 -1.42
CA TRP A 56 -6.31 -7.68 -2.69
C TRP A 56 -7.20 -7.59 -3.93
N LYS A 57 -8.41 -8.19 -3.91
CA LYS A 57 -9.36 -8.12 -5.03
C LYS A 57 -9.76 -6.69 -5.37
N THR A 58 -9.83 -5.80 -4.38
CA THR A 58 -10.14 -4.37 -4.58
C THR A 58 -9.02 -3.67 -5.34
N ALA A 59 -7.76 -3.88 -4.93
CA ALA A 59 -6.59 -3.33 -5.61
C ALA A 59 -6.45 -3.88 -7.05
N PHE A 60 -6.78 -5.17 -7.27
CA PHE A 60 -6.76 -5.75 -8.60
C PHE A 60 -7.81 -5.12 -9.55
N LYS A 61 -9.03 -4.87 -9.06
CA LYS A 61 -10.07 -4.18 -9.84
C LYS A 61 -9.65 -2.75 -10.22
N GLU A 62 -9.07 -2.02 -9.27
CA GLU A 62 -8.49 -0.69 -9.53
C GLU A 62 -7.40 -0.75 -10.60
N MET A 63 -6.47 -1.70 -10.52
CA MET A 63 -5.42 -1.87 -11.54
C MET A 63 -6.02 -2.13 -12.93
N LEU A 64 -7.04 -2.99 -13.04
CA LEU A 64 -7.72 -3.22 -14.32
C LEU A 64 -8.42 -1.96 -14.86
N TRP A 65 -9.01 -1.16 -13.99
CA TRP A 65 -9.63 0.12 -14.35
C TRP A 65 -8.57 1.11 -14.88
N MET A 66 -7.40 1.20 -14.24
CA MET A 66 -6.27 2.00 -14.73
C MET A 66 -5.75 1.51 -16.09
N LEU A 67 -5.59 0.19 -16.26
CA LEU A 67 -5.12 -0.40 -17.53
C LEU A 67 -6.09 -0.21 -18.69
N ARG A 68 -7.38 -0.01 -18.41
CA ARG A 68 -8.39 0.36 -19.41
C ARG A 68 -8.39 1.84 -19.77
N GLY A 69 -7.59 2.65 -19.06
CA GLY A 69 -7.57 4.11 -19.21
C GLY A 69 -8.86 4.78 -18.72
N GLU A 70 -9.65 4.10 -17.89
CA GLU A 70 -10.87 4.66 -17.34
C GLU A 70 -10.54 5.71 -16.27
N THR A 71 -11.31 6.80 -16.25
CA THR A 71 -11.23 7.85 -15.21
C THR A 71 -12.55 8.04 -14.47
N ASN A 72 -13.60 7.32 -14.89
CA ASN A 72 -14.90 7.37 -14.24
C ASN A 72 -14.95 6.38 -13.07
N ILE A 73 -15.33 6.83 -11.87
CA ILE A 73 -15.40 5.97 -10.68
C ILE A 73 -16.65 5.07 -10.63
N ARG A 74 -17.69 5.33 -11.44
CA ARG A 74 -18.96 4.57 -11.40
C ARG A 74 -18.77 3.05 -11.56
N PRO A 75 -17.96 2.55 -12.52
CA PRO A 75 -17.71 1.11 -12.66
C PRO A 75 -17.05 0.48 -11.43
N LEU A 76 -16.24 1.24 -10.68
CA LEU A 76 -15.65 0.78 -9.42
C LEU A 76 -16.71 0.66 -8.33
N LEU A 77 -17.56 1.67 -8.18
CA LEU A 77 -18.66 1.67 -7.20
C LEU A 77 -19.64 0.52 -7.44
N GLU A 78 -20.03 0.27 -8.69
CA GLU A 78 -20.89 -0.87 -9.09
C GLU A 78 -20.26 -2.22 -8.74
N GLN A 79 -18.93 -2.28 -8.68
CA GLN A 79 -18.17 -3.46 -8.27
C GLN A 79 -17.86 -3.49 -6.75
N ASN A 80 -18.51 -2.64 -5.95
CA ASN A 80 -18.29 -2.45 -4.51
C ASN A 80 -16.85 -2.02 -4.16
N VAL A 81 -16.22 -1.19 -4.99
CA VAL A 81 -14.89 -0.61 -4.74
C VAL A 81 -15.04 0.88 -4.43
N HIS A 82 -14.74 1.26 -3.18
CA HIS A 82 -14.98 2.61 -2.64
C HIS A 82 -13.71 3.41 -2.30
N ILE A 83 -12.54 2.96 -2.75
CA ILE A 83 -11.25 3.60 -2.39
C ILE A 83 -11.02 4.97 -3.04
N TRP A 84 -11.81 5.32 -4.06
CA TRP A 84 -11.81 6.61 -4.76
C TRP A 84 -13.10 7.44 -4.53
N SER A 85 -13.95 7.04 -3.57
CA SER A 85 -15.17 7.77 -3.21
C SER A 85 -14.89 9.06 -2.44
#